data_AF-A0A197ZXP1-F1
#
_entry.id   AF-A0A197ZXP1-F1
#
_cell.length_a   1.000
_cell.length_b   1.000
_cell.length_c   1.000
_cell.angle_alpha   90.00
_cell.angle_beta   90.00
_cell.angle_gamma   90.00
#
_symmetry.space_group_name_H-M   'P 1'
#
loop_
_entity.id
_entity.type
_entity.pdbx_description
1 polymer ?
#
loop_
_entity_poly.entity_id
_entity_poly.type
_entity_poly.pdbx_seq_one_letter_code
_entity_poly.pdbx_strand_id
1 'polypeptide(L)'
;MKKMPKWSKVTIVGTLMGTCFGAGVYAQDVLQRVDAYLRSDYKVVVNGQAVQLANPPLIYNNSSYLPVKELAGHLGAVVNWEESTKTIYVVPRVNSNQPTEGNEANYTEIILQYPFAQYMDYQGATYSVLMNNTDQTYYRLSDIERMGIRTDGLRKAKEKFTGQIYVSEAELKNVWGNVPPQISYSRFENLVVSGETDPLKLKALKSYVESYRYFVVDKVSYSWNPVIIDKLSEENTYVYLLNNNGHFFKTTIKLTPFTNYSNEISDYLVASTSVEDIEAGKVVK
;
A
#
# COMPACT_ATOMS: atom_id res chain seq x y z
N MET A 1 -23.59 -21.95 77.82
CA MET A 1 -23.48 -23.00 76.77
C MET A 1 -24.81 -23.10 76.02
N LYS A 2 -24.89 -22.64 74.77
CA LYS A 2 -26.08 -22.79 73.92
C LYS A 2 -25.65 -23.36 72.57
N LYS A 3 -26.22 -24.52 72.23
CA LYS A 3 -25.84 -25.43 71.15
C LYS A 3 -26.17 -24.84 69.77
N MET A 4 -25.24 -24.92 68.82
CA MET A 4 -25.48 -24.65 67.39
C MET A 4 -26.31 -25.78 66.74
N PRO A 5 -27.29 -25.48 65.88
CA PRO A 5 -28.03 -26.50 65.15
C PRO A 5 -27.33 -26.91 63.85
N LYS A 6 -27.52 -28.19 63.51
CA LYS A 6 -26.91 -28.95 62.42
C LYS A 6 -27.48 -28.53 61.06
N TRP A 7 -26.79 -27.68 60.31
CA TRP A 7 -27.00 -27.56 58.86
C TRP A 7 -25.69 -27.29 58.11
N SER A 8 -24.77 -28.25 58.20
CA SER A 8 -23.37 -28.10 57.74
C SER A 8 -22.99 -29.01 56.55
N LYS A 9 -23.91 -29.64 55.80
CA LYS A 9 -23.49 -30.67 54.83
C LYS A 9 -24.15 -30.72 53.45
N VAL A 10 -24.88 -29.71 52.97
CA VAL A 10 -25.51 -29.80 51.61
C VAL A 10 -25.38 -28.54 50.74
N THR A 11 -24.44 -27.62 51.03
CA THR A 11 -24.16 -26.47 50.13
C THR A 11 -22.73 -26.53 49.59
N ILE A 12 -22.28 -27.73 49.21
CA ILE A 12 -21.00 -27.98 48.52
C ILE A 12 -21.32 -28.72 47.22
N VAL A 13 -22.13 -28.12 46.34
CA VAL A 13 -22.29 -28.57 44.93
C VAL A 13 -22.61 -27.35 44.02
N GLY A 14 -23.28 -26.32 44.53
CA GLY A 14 -23.67 -25.15 43.72
C GLY A 14 -22.57 -24.11 43.43
N THR A 15 -21.42 -24.15 44.12
CA THR A 15 -20.38 -23.11 43.99
C THR A 15 -19.23 -23.50 43.05
N LEU A 16 -19.25 -24.72 42.49
CA LEU A 16 -18.16 -25.25 41.64
C LEU A 16 -18.40 -25.09 40.12
N MET A 17 -19.54 -24.55 39.69
CA MET A 17 -19.84 -24.30 38.26
C MET A 17 -19.90 -22.81 37.87
N GLY A 18 -19.60 -21.90 38.78
CA GLY A 18 -19.65 -20.46 38.53
C GLY A 18 -18.31 -19.81 38.16
N THR A 19 -17.21 -20.56 38.09
CA THR A 19 -15.84 -20.01 37.94
C THR A 19 -15.21 -20.23 36.57
N CYS A 20 -15.94 -20.74 35.57
CA CYS A 20 -15.35 -21.07 34.25
C CYS A 20 -15.50 -20.02 33.15
N PHE A 21 -15.83 -18.76 33.46
CA PHE A 21 -15.68 -17.65 32.49
C PHE A 21 -14.87 -16.49 33.09
N GLY A 22 -13.74 -16.83 33.69
CA GLY A 22 -12.72 -15.89 34.14
C GLY A 22 -11.50 -15.89 33.21
N ALA A 23 -11.69 -15.57 31.93
CA ALA A 23 -10.62 -15.14 31.03
C ALA A 23 -11.26 -14.44 29.84
N GLY A 24 -11.83 -13.26 30.07
CA GLY A 24 -11.88 -12.28 28.99
C GLY A 24 -10.44 -12.01 28.60
N VAL A 25 -10.00 -12.57 27.47
CA VAL A 25 -8.77 -12.13 26.83
C VAL A 25 -9.06 -10.72 26.35
N TYR A 26 -8.78 -9.73 27.20
CA TYR A 26 -8.66 -8.36 26.74
C TYR A 26 -7.40 -8.33 25.88
N ALA A 27 -7.57 -8.59 24.58
CA ALA A 27 -6.66 -8.02 23.60
C ALA A 27 -6.80 -6.51 23.78
N GLN A 28 -5.90 -5.91 24.56
CA GLN A 28 -5.79 -4.47 24.63
C GLN A 28 -5.53 -4.01 23.20
N ASP A 29 -6.43 -3.24 22.61
CA ASP A 29 -6.21 -2.68 21.28
C ASP A 29 -4.82 -2.02 21.30
N VAL A 30 -3.91 -2.50 20.45
CA VAL A 30 -2.54 -1.99 20.32
C VAL A 30 -2.54 -0.49 19.97
N LEU A 31 -3.69 0.02 19.51
CA LEU A 31 -3.90 1.39 19.10
C LEU A 31 -5.04 2.02 19.94
N GLN A 32 -4.70 3.05 20.70
CA GLN A 32 -5.68 3.89 21.39
C GLN A 32 -5.94 5.16 20.56
N ARG A 33 -7.20 5.41 20.19
CA ARG A 33 -7.57 6.66 19.54
C ARG A 33 -7.49 7.81 20.55
N VAL A 34 -6.81 8.87 20.18
CA VAL A 34 -6.68 10.12 20.95
C VAL A 34 -6.96 11.31 20.06
N ASP A 35 -7.60 12.35 20.61
CA ASP A 35 -7.82 13.62 19.93
C ASP A 35 -6.72 14.61 20.31
N ALA A 36 -5.98 15.12 19.32
CA ALA A 36 -4.86 16.04 19.51
C ALA A 36 -4.97 17.25 18.58
N TYR A 37 -4.33 18.36 18.94
CA TYR A 37 -4.32 19.59 18.13
C TYR A 37 -2.91 19.89 17.61
N LEU A 38 -2.78 20.29 16.35
CA LEU A 38 -1.51 20.77 15.78
C LEU A 38 -1.26 22.23 16.18
N ARG A 39 -0.01 22.56 16.52
CA ARG A 39 0.43 23.85 17.05
C ARG A 39 1.58 24.42 16.24
N SER A 40 1.30 24.85 15.00
CA SER A 40 2.29 25.49 14.13
C SER A 40 2.81 26.84 14.66
N ASP A 41 2.14 27.41 15.67
CA ASP A 41 2.55 28.63 16.37
C ASP A 41 3.68 28.40 17.39
N TYR A 42 3.95 27.14 17.75
CA TYR A 42 5.00 26.80 18.70
C TYR A 42 6.39 26.97 18.09
N LYS A 43 7.24 27.70 18.80
CA LYS A 43 8.65 27.88 18.46
C LYS A 43 9.48 26.83 19.18
N VAL A 44 10.29 26.10 18.43
CA VAL A 44 11.21 25.09 18.98
C VAL A 44 12.61 25.67 19.00
N VAL A 45 13.29 25.54 20.13
CA VAL A 45 14.66 26.04 20.33
C VAL A 45 15.52 24.87 20.82
N VAL A 46 16.57 24.54 20.08
CA VAL A 46 17.51 23.46 20.41
C VAL A 46 18.89 24.07 20.58
N ASN A 47 19.54 23.81 21.71
CA ASN A 47 20.87 24.38 22.04
C ASN A 47 20.92 25.92 21.89
N GLY A 48 19.84 26.61 22.27
CA GLY A 48 19.73 28.07 22.19
C GLY A 48 19.46 28.63 20.79
N GLN A 49 19.35 27.78 19.76
CA GLN A 49 19.03 28.19 18.38
C GLN A 49 17.58 27.84 18.04
N ALA A 50 16.85 28.78 17.46
CA ALA A 50 15.52 28.50 16.93
C ALA A 50 15.64 27.54 15.74
N VAL A 51 14.86 26.47 15.78
CA VAL A 51 14.81 25.45 14.72
C VAL A 51 13.43 25.39 14.10
N GLN A 52 13.39 25.20 12.79
CA GLN A 52 12.15 25.02 12.05
C GLN A 52 11.91 23.52 11.86
N LEU A 53 10.81 23.04 12.41
CA LEU A 53 10.32 21.69 12.15
C LEU A 53 9.47 21.71 10.87
N ALA A 54 9.59 20.66 10.06
CA ALA A 54 8.75 20.39 8.91
C ALA A 54 7.35 19.96 9.35
N ASN A 55 7.24 19.14 10.41
CA ASN A 55 5.97 18.78 11.01
C ASN A 55 5.72 19.60 12.30
N PRO A 56 4.54 20.22 12.45
CA PRO A 56 4.26 21.04 13.63
C PRO A 56 4.13 20.17 14.89
N PRO A 57 4.49 20.70 16.08
CA PRO A 57 4.19 20.04 17.34
C PRO A 57 2.69 19.76 17.51
N LEU A 58 2.36 18.67 18.19
CA LEU A 58 1.00 18.34 18.56
C LEU A 58 0.81 18.50 20.07
N ILE A 59 -0.37 18.94 20.50
CA ILE A 59 -0.75 18.99 21.91
C ILE A 59 -1.82 17.93 22.18
N TYR A 60 -1.55 17.09 23.17
CA TYR A 60 -2.45 16.07 23.66
C TYR A 60 -2.37 16.03 25.18
N ASN A 61 -3.53 16.06 25.85
CA ASN A 61 -3.62 16.11 27.32
C ASN A 61 -2.67 17.16 27.95
N ASN A 62 -2.73 18.39 27.43
CA ASN A 62 -1.90 19.51 27.89
C ASN A 62 -0.38 19.28 27.80
N SER A 63 0.05 18.27 27.05
CA SER A 63 1.46 17.94 26.81
C SER A 63 1.79 18.14 25.34
N SER A 64 2.97 18.73 25.08
CA SER A 64 3.46 18.95 23.72
C SER A 64 4.28 17.74 23.28
N TYR A 65 3.97 17.19 22.13
CA TYR A 65 4.72 16.11 21.51
C TYR A 65 5.34 16.64 20.22
N LEU A 66 6.62 16.37 20.06
CA LEU A 66 7.41 16.85 18.94
C LEU A 66 7.81 15.66 18.06
N PRO A 67 7.92 15.86 16.73
CA PRO A 67 8.48 14.86 15.82
C PRO A 67 9.90 14.46 16.22
N VAL A 68 10.05 13.22 16.73
CA VAL A 68 11.32 12.75 17.30
C VAL A 68 12.45 12.69 16.27
N LYS A 69 12.16 12.35 15.00
CA LYS A 69 13.16 12.27 13.93
C LYS A 69 13.81 13.62 13.67
N GLU A 70 13.00 14.66 13.55
CA GLU A 70 13.46 16.03 13.27
C GLU A 70 14.24 16.59 14.47
N LEU A 71 13.69 16.43 15.67
CA LEU A 71 14.35 16.88 16.90
C LEU A 71 15.70 16.19 17.12
N ALA A 72 15.76 14.87 16.89
CA ALA A 72 17.01 14.11 16.98
C ALA A 72 18.07 14.62 15.99
N GLY A 73 17.68 14.98 14.75
CA GLY A 73 18.58 15.55 13.76
C GLY A 73 19.26 16.84 14.26
N HIS A 74 18.50 17.74 14.88
CA HIS A 74 19.03 18.96 15.52
C HIS A 74 19.91 18.67 16.75
N LEU A 75 19.69 17.54 17.42
CA LEU A 75 20.48 17.06 18.55
C LEU A 75 21.72 16.23 18.12
N GLY A 76 22.01 16.14 16.81
CA GLY A 76 23.14 15.37 16.30
C GLY A 76 22.96 13.85 16.42
N ALA A 77 21.71 13.40 16.52
CA ALA A 77 21.33 12.00 16.60
C ALA A 77 20.55 11.56 15.35
N VAL A 78 20.36 10.25 15.25
CA VAL A 78 19.74 9.54 14.13
C VAL A 78 18.63 8.66 14.69
N VAL A 79 17.48 8.63 14.03
CA VAL A 79 16.33 7.80 14.47
C VAL A 79 16.09 6.68 13.47
N ASN A 80 16.30 5.44 13.89
CA ASN A 80 16.05 4.25 13.08
C ASN A 80 14.78 3.54 13.56
N TRP A 81 13.92 3.17 12.63
CA TRP A 81 12.76 2.34 12.91
C TRP A 81 13.05 0.89 12.57
N GLU A 82 12.92 0.00 13.55
CA GLU A 82 12.96 -1.45 13.37
C GLU A 82 11.54 -2.00 13.35
N GLU A 83 11.06 -2.32 12.14
CA GLU A 83 9.68 -2.74 11.89
C GLU A 83 9.36 -4.09 12.55
N SER A 84 10.33 -5.01 12.58
CA SER A 84 10.11 -6.37 13.10
C SER A 84 9.83 -6.38 14.61
N THR A 85 10.47 -5.48 15.35
CA THR A 85 10.33 -5.39 16.82
C THR A 85 9.55 -4.15 17.27
N LYS A 86 9.02 -3.37 16.33
CA LYS A 86 8.33 -2.09 16.60
C LYS A 86 9.15 -1.16 17.49
N THR A 87 10.47 -1.09 17.24
CA THR A 87 11.41 -0.38 18.09
C THR A 87 11.94 0.88 17.40
N ILE A 88 11.88 2.00 18.11
CA ILE A 88 12.51 3.26 17.69
C ILE A 88 13.88 3.35 18.36
N TYR A 89 14.96 3.28 17.57
CA TYR A 89 16.32 3.50 18.04
C TYR A 89 16.71 4.95 17.82
N VAL A 90 17.11 5.66 18.89
CA VAL A 90 17.68 7.00 18.80
C VAL A 90 19.16 6.91 19.12
N VAL A 91 20.01 7.14 18.12
CA VAL A 91 21.44 6.89 18.18
C VAL A 91 22.21 8.20 17.96
N PRO A 92 22.99 8.68 18.94
CA PRO A 92 23.88 9.82 18.75
C PRO A 92 24.95 9.55 17.67
N ARG A 93 25.28 10.57 16.87
CA ARG A 93 26.42 10.51 15.95
C ARG A 93 27.69 10.91 16.69
N VAL A 94 28.50 9.92 17.02
CA VAL A 94 29.80 10.02 17.70
C VAL A 94 30.98 9.92 16.74
N ASN A 95 30.76 9.51 15.48
CA ASN A 95 31.79 9.39 14.44
C ASN A 95 31.28 9.98 13.11
N SER A 96 32.17 10.59 12.34
CA SER A 96 31.91 11.13 10.99
C SER A 96 31.39 10.10 9.99
N ASN A 97 31.66 8.82 10.23
CA ASN A 97 31.23 7.72 9.36
C ASN A 97 29.81 7.23 9.67
N GLN A 98 29.13 7.77 10.70
CA GLN A 98 27.75 7.41 11.01
C GLN A 98 26.76 8.14 10.09
N PRO A 99 25.67 7.49 9.65
CA PRO A 99 24.67 8.10 8.78
C PRO A 99 24.14 9.40 9.37
N THR A 100 23.90 10.41 8.54
CA THR A 100 23.30 11.68 9.00
C THR A 100 21.78 11.64 9.09
N GLU A 101 21.18 10.62 8.49
CA GLU A 101 19.74 10.38 8.48
C GLU A 101 19.47 8.96 8.95
N GLY A 102 18.33 8.77 9.61
CA GLY A 102 17.94 7.46 10.10
C GLY A 102 17.15 6.69 9.07
N ASN A 103 17.02 5.39 9.33
CA ASN A 103 16.18 4.47 8.57
C ASN A 103 14.68 4.83 8.80
N GLU A 104 14.22 6.01 8.36
CA GLU A 104 12.93 5.98 7.68
C GLU A 104 13.11 5.08 6.47
N ALA A 105 12.04 4.42 6.01
CA ALA A 105 12.07 3.92 4.65
C ALA A 105 12.14 5.16 3.74
N ASN A 106 13.33 5.75 3.58
CA ASN A 106 13.68 6.82 2.67
C ASN A 106 13.50 6.22 1.29
N TYR A 107 12.25 6.15 0.86
CA TYR A 107 11.92 5.75 -0.47
C TYR A 107 12.44 6.82 -1.39
N THR A 108 13.26 6.43 -2.35
CA THR A 108 13.57 7.33 -3.46
C THR A 108 12.25 7.70 -4.14
N GLU A 109 11.93 8.98 -4.22
CA GLU A 109 10.74 9.42 -4.94
C GLU A 109 10.96 9.21 -6.44
N ILE A 110 10.01 8.54 -7.09
CA ILE A 110 9.97 8.37 -8.54
C ILE A 110 8.63 8.89 -9.07
N ILE A 111 8.57 9.15 -10.37
CA ILE A 111 7.32 9.46 -11.08
C ILE A 111 7.05 8.38 -12.12
N LEU A 112 5.77 8.16 -12.44
CA LEU A 112 5.44 7.39 -13.65
C LEU A 112 5.95 8.15 -14.87
N GLN A 113 6.84 7.54 -15.64
CA GLN A 113 7.37 8.13 -16.88
C GLN A 113 6.98 7.24 -18.06
N TYR A 114 7.36 5.96 -18.01
CA TYR A 114 6.96 4.96 -19.00
C TYR A 114 6.52 3.67 -18.31
N PRO A 115 5.33 3.66 -17.67
CA PRO A 115 4.80 2.45 -17.08
C PRO A 115 4.28 1.50 -18.15
N PHE A 116 4.54 0.22 -17.95
CA PHE A 116 4.06 -0.86 -18.80
C PHE A 116 3.85 -2.11 -17.95
N ALA A 117 2.77 -2.83 -18.22
CA ALA A 117 2.47 -4.08 -17.54
C ALA A 117 2.68 -5.26 -18.49
N GLN A 118 3.22 -6.36 -17.96
CA GLN A 118 3.39 -7.60 -18.70
C GLN A 118 3.09 -8.82 -17.83
N TYR A 119 2.81 -9.95 -18.48
CA TYR A 119 2.83 -11.26 -17.83
C TYR A 119 4.26 -11.79 -17.83
N MET A 120 4.76 -12.19 -16.66
CA MET A 120 6.10 -12.74 -16.48
C MET A 120 6.04 -14.15 -15.92
N ASP A 121 6.81 -15.06 -16.50
CA ASP A 121 7.01 -16.41 -16.00
C ASP A 121 8.16 -16.42 -14.99
N TYR A 122 7.89 -16.97 -13.80
CA TYR A 122 8.86 -17.12 -12.73
C TYR A 122 8.54 -18.35 -11.88
N GLN A 123 9.54 -19.21 -11.65
CA GLN A 123 9.41 -20.41 -10.81
C GLN A 123 8.21 -21.31 -11.14
N GLY A 124 7.85 -21.42 -12.43
CA GLY A 124 6.77 -22.29 -12.91
C GLY A 124 5.36 -21.69 -12.85
N ALA A 125 5.22 -20.42 -12.49
CA ALA A 125 3.95 -19.70 -12.53
C ALA A 125 4.06 -18.40 -13.32
N THR A 126 2.92 -17.88 -13.79
CA THR A 126 2.81 -16.64 -14.56
C THR A 126 2.18 -15.55 -13.70
N TYR A 127 2.84 -14.40 -13.61
CA TYR A 127 2.44 -13.27 -12.78
C TYR A 127 2.21 -12.03 -13.65
N SER A 128 1.24 -11.20 -13.28
CA SER A 128 1.11 -9.87 -13.86
C SER A 128 2.01 -8.92 -13.09
N VAL A 129 2.81 -8.14 -13.82
CA VAL A 129 3.82 -7.27 -13.23
C VAL A 129 3.74 -5.91 -13.87
N LEU A 130 3.49 -4.88 -13.07
CA LEU A 130 3.62 -3.48 -13.48
C LEU A 130 5.06 -3.03 -13.30
N MET A 131 5.64 -2.52 -14.38
CA MET A 131 6.96 -1.91 -14.42
C MET A 131 6.85 -0.44 -14.79
N ASN A 132 7.86 0.35 -14.42
CA ASN A 132 8.01 1.76 -14.80
C ASN A 132 9.46 2.00 -15.22
N ASN A 133 9.66 2.40 -16.48
CA ASN A 133 10.98 2.77 -16.97
C ASN A 133 11.20 4.28 -16.78
N THR A 134 12.23 4.62 -16.02
CA THR A 134 12.73 5.99 -15.84
C THR A 134 14.20 6.04 -16.30
N ASP A 135 15.12 6.41 -15.42
CA ASP A 135 16.56 6.18 -15.51
C ASP A 135 16.96 4.69 -15.40
N GLN A 136 16.14 3.90 -14.73
CA GLN A 136 16.24 2.44 -14.65
C GLN A 136 14.85 1.81 -14.61
N THR A 137 14.77 0.49 -14.77
CA THR A 137 13.50 -0.23 -14.66
C THR A 137 13.13 -0.43 -13.20
N TYR A 138 11.93 0.00 -12.82
CA TYR A 138 11.34 -0.22 -11.51
C TYR A 138 10.17 -1.20 -11.62
N TYR A 139 10.10 -2.15 -10.69
CA TYR A 139 9.05 -3.15 -10.60
C TYR A 139 8.15 -2.84 -9.39
N ARG A 140 6.83 -2.91 -9.58
CA ARG A 140 5.88 -2.67 -8.48
C ARG A 140 6.05 -3.74 -7.39
N LEU A 141 6.27 -3.28 -6.16
CA LEU A 141 6.61 -4.13 -5.01
C LEU A 141 5.58 -5.23 -4.78
N SER A 142 4.28 -4.90 -4.81
CA SER A 142 3.20 -5.86 -4.58
C SER A 142 3.18 -7.01 -5.59
N ASP A 143 3.66 -6.78 -6.81
CA ASP A 143 3.72 -7.81 -7.85
C ASP A 143 4.91 -8.74 -7.61
N ILE A 144 6.06 -8.18 -7.23
CA ILE A 144 7.26 -8.93 -6.84
C ILE A 144 7.01 -9.80 -5.60
N GLU A 145 6.36 -9.25 -4.58
CA GLU A 145 5.99 -10.00 -3.37
C GLU A 145 5.05 -11.17 -3.69
N ARG A 146 4.12 -10.98 -4.65
CA ARG A 146 3.20 -12.03 -5.14
C ARG A 146 3.93 -13.18 -5.82
N MET A 147 5.10 -12.93 -6.39
CA MET A 147 5.98 -13.94 -6.99
C MET A 147 6.77 -14.74 -5.94
N GLY A 148 6.62 -14.42 -4.64
CA GLY A 148 7.34 -15.06 -3.55
C GLY A 148 8.78 -14.58 -3.41
N ILE A 149 9.16 -13.48 -4.07
CA ILE A 149 10.51 -12.91 -3.96
C ILE A 149 10.57 -12.11 -2.65
N ARG A 150 11.52 -12.48 -1.78
CA ARG A 150 11.79 -11.72 -0.55
C ARG A 150 12.44 -10.40 -0.88
N THR A 151 11.78 -9.31 -0.52
CA THR A 151 12.23 -7.93 -0.75
C THR A 151 12.73 -7.24 0.52
N ASP A 152 12.92 -8.01 1.59
CA ASP A 152 13.47 -7.53 2.85
C ASP A 152 14.88 -6.99 2.63
N GLY A 153 15.12 -5.75 3.09
CA GLY A 153 16.43 -5.10 2.94
C GLY A 153 16.73 -4.50 1.57
N LEU A 154 15.86 -4.68 0.56
CA LEU A 154 16.02 -4.00 -0.73
C LEU A 154 15.69 -2.51 -0.61
N ARG A 155 16.42 -1.68 -1.36
CA ARG A 155 16.04 -0.27 -1.51
C ARG A 155 14.75 -0.17 -2.31
N LYS A 156 13.81 0.58 -1.76
CA LYS A 156 12.49 0.78 -2.33
C LYS A 156 12.34 2.22 -2.81
N ALA A 157 11.52 2.42 -3.82
CA ALA A 157 11.12 3.71 -4.33
C ALA A 157 9.62 3.89 -4.13
N LYS A 158 9.16 5.13 -4.01
CA LYS A 158 7.74 5.45 -3.89
C LYS A 158 7.36 6.33 -5.05
N GLU A 159 6.35 5.90 -5.79
CA GLU A 159 5.80 6.71 -6.86
C GLU A 159 4.97 7.86 -6.26
N LYS A 160 5.28 9.06 -6.71
CA LYS A 160 4.83 10.33 -6.12
C LYS A 160 3.30 10.47 -6.06
N PHE A 161 2.59 10.10 -7.13
CA PHE A 161 1.19 10.46 -7.31
C PHE A 161 0.21 9.33 -6.93
N THR A 162 0.58 8.10 -7.25
CA THR A 162 -0.16 6.87 -6.90
C THR A 162 0.17 6.38 -5.49
N GLY A 163 1.33 6.77 -4.94
CA GLY A 163 1.84 6.29 -3.66
C GLY A 163 2.30 4.83 -3.68
N GLN A 164 2.29 4.17 -4.84
CA GLN A 164 2.70 2.78 -4.99
C GLN A 164 4.21 2.62 -4.73
N ILE A 165 4.58 1.50 -4.16
CA ILE A 165 5.98 1.19 -3.84
C ILE A 165 6.57 0.33 -4.95
N TYR A 166 7.82 0.62 -5.29
CA TYR A 166 8.58 -0.02 -6.35
C TYR A 166 9.96 -0.45 -5.84
N VAL A 167 10.59 -1.36 -6.57
CA VAL A 167 11.98 -1.79 -6.36
C VAL A 167 12.70 -1.74 -7.72
N SER A 168 13.93 -1.25 -7.75
CA SER A 168 14.69 -1.20 -9.00
C SER A 168 15.11 -2.61 -9.45
N GLU A 169 15.27 -2.79 -10.76
CA GLU A 169 15.84 -4.01 -11.32
C GLU A 169 17.22 -4.33 -10.73
N ALA A 170 18.04 -3.29 -10.49
CA ALA A 170 19.37 -3.43 -9.92
C ALA A 170 19.35 -4.05 -8.52
N GLU A 171 18.36 -3.70 -7.69
CA GLU A 171 18.15 -4.31 -6.37
C GLU A 171 17.63 -5.75 -6.51
N LEU A 172 16.70 -6.00 -7.44
CA LEU A 172 16.09 -7.32 -7.63
C LEU A 172 17.05 -8.37 -8.19
N LYS A 173 18.02 -7.97 -9.02
CA LYS A 173 19.09 -8.87 -9.49
C LYS A 173 19.86 -9.55 -8.36
N ASN A 174 19.90 -8.95 -7.16
CA ASN A 174 20.55 -9.54 -6.00
C ASN A 174 19.73 -10.66 -5.33
N VAL A 175 18.43 -10.77 -5.64
CA VAL A 175 17.50 -11.73 -5.00
C VAL A 175 16.81 -12.69 -5.97
N TRP A 176 16.89 -12.45 -7.28
CA TRP A 176 16.31 -13.32 -8.32
C TRP A 176 16.98 -14.69 -8.46
N GLY A 177 18.14 -14.90 -7.82
CA GLY A 177 18.91 -16.13 -7.95
C GLY A 177 19.40 -16.36 -9.38
N ASN A 178 19.48 -17.62 -9.81
CA ASN A 178 20.07 -17.97 -11.10
C ASN A 178 19.15 -17.76 -12.31
N VAL A 179 17.84 -17.68 -12.09
CA VAL A 179 16.84 -17.57 -13.16
C VAL A 179 15.91 -16.41 -12.86
N PRO A 180 16.16 -15.22 -13.44
CA PRO A 180 15.30 -14.06 -13.23
C PRO A 180 13.95 -14.22 -13.95
N PRO A 181 12.90 -13.50 -13.50
CA PRO A 181 11.62 -13.46 -14.20
C PRO A 181 11.78 -13.15 -15.69
N GLN A 182 11.09 -13.90 -16.54
CA GLN A 182 11.12 -13.72 -17.99
C GLN A 182 9.75 -13.29 -18.50
N ILE A 183 9.70 -12.54 -19.60
CA ILE A 183 8.44 -12.22 -20.27
C ILE A 183 7.78 -13.52 -20.72
N SER A 184 6.49 -13.67 -20.40
CA SER A 184 5.73 -14.86 -20.79
C SER A 184 5.36 -14.79 -22.27
N TYR A 185 5.90 -15.71 -23.07
CA TYR A 185 5.54 -15.86 -24.48
C TYR A 185 4.18 -16.56 -24.68
N SER A 186 3.74 -17.34 -23.69
CA SER A 186 2.46 -18.06 -23.74
C SER A 186 1.26 -17.14 -23.45
N ARG A 187 1.50 -16.01 -22.78
CA ARG A 187 0.47 -15.04 -22.40
C ARG A 187 0.87 -13.61 -22.78
N PHE A 188 0.88 -13.33 -24.08
CA PHE A 188 1.08 -11.99 -24.61
C PHE A 188 -0.28 -11.31 -24.85
N GLU A 189 -0.61 -10.32 -24.02
CA GLU A 189 -1.85 -9.55 -24.15
C GLU A 189 -1.56 -8.04 -24.11
N ASN A 190 -2.29 -7.26 -24.91
CA ASN A 190 -2.16 -5.81 -24.97
C ASN A 190 -2.67 -5.09 -23.71
N LEU A 191 -3.51 -5.76 -22.91
CA LEU A 191 -4.06 -5.26 -21.66
C LEU A 191 -3.83 -6.32 -20.58
N VAL A 192 -3.04 -5.98 -19.58
CA VAL A 192 -2.85 -6.82 -18.41
C VAL A 192 -3.96 -6.55 -17.41
N VAL A 193 -4.66 -7.61 -17.02
CA VAL A 193 -5.60 -7.61 -15.90
C VAL A 193 -4.98 -8.42 -14.76
N SER A 194 -4.69 -7.75 -13.66
CA SER A 194 -4.04 -8.27 -12.46
C SER A 194 -5.08 -8.74 -11.44
N GLY A 195 -4.91 -9.97 -10.96
CA GLY A 195 -5.78 -10.59 -9.95
C GLY A 195 -7.11 -11.17 -10.47
N GLU A 196 -7.36 -11.18 -11.79
CA GLU A 196 -8.55 -11.78 -12.38
C GLU A 196 -8.22 -12.98 -13.26
N THR A 197 -9.02 -14.03 -13.12
CA THR A 197 -8.87 -15.31 -13.84
C THR A 197 -10.16 -15.76 -14.52
N ASP A 198 -11.31 -15.18 -14.16
CA ASP A 198 -12.60 -15.50 -14.76
C ASP A 198 -12.62 -15.07 -16.25
N PRO A 199 -12.80 -16.01 -17.20
CA PRO A 199 -12.77 -15.70 -18.62
C PRO A 199 -13.84 -14.71 -19.08
N LEU A 200 -15.04 -14.73 -18.49
CA LEU A 200 -16.12 -13.82 -18.84
C LEU A 200 -15.80 -12.40 -18.37
N LYS A 201 -15.29 -12.25 -17.14
CA LYS A 201 -14.87 -10.94 -16.62
C LYS A 201 -13.69 -10.37 -17.41
N LEU A 202 -12.70 -11.20 -17.73
CA LEU A 202 -11.56 -10.80 -18.55
C LEU A 202 -12.01 -10.34 -19.95
N LYS A 203 -12.94 -11.07 -20.58
CA LYS A 203 -13.54 -10.68 -21.86
C LYS A 203 -14.26 -9.34 -21.77
N ALA A 204 -15.09 -9.14 -20.75
CA ALA A 204 -15.84 -7.89 -20.56
C ALA A 204 -14.90 -6.68 -20.36
N LEU A 205 -13.89 -6.81 -19.49
CA LEU A 205 -12.92 -5.74 -19.23
C LEU A 205 -12.12 -5.37 -20.48
N LYS A 206 -11.63 -6.37 -21.23
CA LYS A 206 -10.90 -6.13 -22.49
C LYS A 206 -11.77 -5.46 -23.54
N SER A 207 -13.01 -5.93 -23.69
CA SER A 207 -13.96 -5.35 -24.66
C SER A 207 -14.30 -3.91 -24.32
N TYR A 208 -14.44 -3.59 -23.03
CA TYR A 208 -14.61 -2.21 -22.56
C TYR A 208 -13.40 -1.35 -22.90
N VAL A 209 -12.17 -1.80 -22.61
CA VAL A 209 -10.98 -0.99 -22.92
C VAL A 209 -10.86 -0.71 -24.41
N GLU A 210 -11.05 -1.72 -25.27
CA GLU A 210 -10.95 -1.56 -26.72
C GLU A 210 -12.02 -0.63 -27.30
N SER A 211 -13.23 -0.58 -26.72
CA SER A 211 -14.30 0.29 -27.23
C SER A 211 -14.09 1.78 -26.93
N TYR A 212 -13.35 2.13 -25.87
CA TYR A 212 -13.04 3.52 -25.49
C TYR A 212 -11.62 3.95 -25.84
N ARG A 213 -10.79 3.03 -26.34
CA ARG A 213 -9.37 3.28 -26.61
C ARG A 213 -9.14 4.35 -27.67
N TYR A 214 -9.90 4.32 -28.75
CA TYR A 214 -9.73 5.20 -29.91
C TYR A 214 -10.99 6.00 -30.16
N PHE A 215 -10.84 7.32 -30.30
CA PHE A 215 -11.97 8.21 -30.58
C PHE A 215 -11.52 9.38 -31.44
N VAL A 216 -12.48 9.98 -32.14
CA VAL A 216 -12.25 11.13 -33.02
C VAL A 216 -13.07 12.31 -32.52
N VAL A 217 -12.39 13.42 -32.24
CA VAL A 217 -13.03 14.71 -31.90
C VAL A 217 -12.55 15.73 -32.92
N ASP A 218 -13.48 16.37 -33.62
CA ASP A 218 -13.18 17.42 -34.62
C ASP A 218 -12.12 17.01 -35.66
N LYS A 219 -12.22 15.78 -36.17
CA LYS A 219 -11.27 15.17 -37.15
C LYS A 219 -9.86 14.93 -36.61
N VAL A 220 -9.64 15.11 -35.31
CA VAL A 220 -8.40 14.74 -34.63
C VAL A 220 -8.62 13.39 -33.93
N SER A 221 -7.74 12.43 -34.21
CA SER A 221 -7.75 11.13 -33.56
C SER A 221 -7.04 11.22 -32.21
N TYR A 222 -7.70 10.70 -31.17
CA TYR A 222 -7.17 10.59 -29.83
C TYR A 222 -7.14 9.13 -29.42
N SER A 223 -6.20 8.80 -28.54
CA SER A 223 -6.11 7.45 -27.97
C SER A 223 -5.86 7.49 -26.47
N TRP A 224 -6.70 6.76 -25.73
CA TRP A 224 -6.41 6.36 -24.37
C TRP A 224 -5.56 5.09 -24.41
N ASN A 225 -4.36 5.11 -23.83
CA ASN A 225 -3.49 3.95 -23.80
C ASN A 225 -3.63 3.23 -22.45
N PRO A 226 -4.05 1.95 -22.43
CA PRO A 226 -4.14 1.20 -21.19
C PRO A 226 -2.75 0.96 -20.61
N VAL A 227 -2.63 1.05 -19.28
CA VAL A 227 -1.43 0.62 -18.55
C VAL A 227 -1.69 -0.72 -17.87
N ILE A 228 -2.65 -0.79 -16.96
CA ILE A 228 -3.04 -2.01 -16.24
C ILE A 228 -4.44 -1.88 -15.64
N ILE A 229 -5.13 -3.01 -15.47
CA ILE A 229 -6.32 -3.11 -14.62
C ILE A 229 -5.99 -3.98 -13.40
N ASP A 230 -6.16 -3.45 -12.20
CA ASP A 230 -5.98 -4.20 -10.95
C ASP A 230 -7.34 -4.51 -10.31
N LYS A 231 -7.55 -5.78 -9.97
CA LYS A 231 -8.71 -6.19 -9.15
C LYS A 231 -8.59 -5.65 -7.74
N LEU A 232 -9.68 -5.08 -7.23
CA LEU A 232 -9.80 -4.63 -5.85
C LEU A 232 -10.35 -5.74 -4.95
N SER A 233 -10.29 -5.49 -3.63
CA SER A 233 -10.88 -6.39 -2.63
C SER A 233 -12.41 -6.42 -2.69
N GLU A 234 -13.04 -5.32 -3.12
CA GLU A 234 -14.48 -5.29 -3.40
C GLU A 234 -14.78 -6.17 -4.62
N GLU A 235 -15.79 -7.04 -4.49
CA GLU A 235 -16.14 -7.97 -5.55
C GLU A 235 -16.46 -7.25 -6.86
N ASN A 236 -16.00 -7.81 -7.98
CA ASN A 236 -16.29 -7.30 -9.33
C ASN A 236 -15.85 -5.85 -9.54
N THR A 237 -14.92 -5.35 -8.72
CA THR A 237 -14.45 -3.97 -8.75
C THR A 237 -12.96 -3.92 -9.08
N TYR A 238 -12.57 -2.97 -9.91
CA TYR A 238 -11.22 -2.87 -10.46
C TYR A 238 -10.78 -1.40 -10.54
N VAL A 239 -9.48 -1.15 -10.46
CA VAL A 239 -8.88 0.15 -10.84
C VAL A 239 -8.23 0.00 -12.19
N TYR A 240 -8.56 0.90 -13.10
CA TYR A 240 -7.96 0.98 -14.42
C TYR A 240 -7.02 2.19 -14.48
N LEU A 241 -5.73 1.93 -14.65
CA LEU A 241 -4.71 2.94 -14.90
C LEU A 241 -4.47 3.07 -16.40
N LEU A 242 -4.48 4.31 -16.88
CA LEU A 242 -4.40 4.64 -18.30
C LEU A 242 -3.60 5.93 -18.53
N ASN A 243 -3.09 6.09 -19.74
CA ASN A 243 -2.32 7.25 -20.18
C ASN A 243 -3.01 7.93 -21.37
N ASN A 244 -2.95 9.25 -21.42
CA ASN A 244 -3.25 10.03 -22.60
C ASN A 244 -2.21 11.12 -22.79
N ASN A 245 -1.49 11.08 -23.91
CA ASN A 245 -0.45 12.06 -24.27
C ASN A 245 0.57 12.33 -23.15
N GLY A 246 1.00 11.29 -22.42
CA GLY A 246 2.01 11.42 -21.38
C GLY A 246 1.46 11.80 -19.99
N HIS A 247 0.16 12.06 -19.87
CA HIS A 247 -0.52 12.23 -18.59
C HIS A 247 -1.22 10.94 -18.16
N PHE A 248 -1.19 10.67 -16.86
CA PHE A 248 -1.77 9.46 -16.30
C PHE A 248 -3.10 9.74 -15.61
N PHE A 249 -4.00 8.77 -15.72
CA PHE A 249 -5.34 8.85 -15.20
C PHE A 249 -5.75 7.51 -14.61
N LYS A 250 -6.71 7.54 -13.69
CA LYS A 250 -7.32 6.35 -13.13
C LYS A 250 -8.83 6.43 -13.21
N THR A 251 -9.49 5.29 -13.33
CA THR A 251 -10.93 5.17 -13.12
C THR A 251 -11.24 3.85 -12.40
N THR A 252 -12.34 3.82 -11.66
CA THR A 252 -12.82 2.60 -11.02
C THR A 252 -13.85 1.95 -11.93
N ILE A 253 -13.67 0.67 -12.22
CA ILE A 253 -14.56 -0.15 -13.02
C ILE A 253 -15.33 -1.10 -12.09
N LYS A 254 -16.63 -1.26 -12.33
CA LYS A 254 -17.48 -2.25 -11.66
C LYS A 254 -18.20 -3.12 -12.68
N LEU A 255 -18.11 -4.43 -12.49
CA LEU A 255 -18.79 -5.42 -13.31
C LEU A 255 -20.11 -5.83 -12.66
N THR A 256 -21.17 -5.89 -13.46
CA THR A 256 -22.48 -6.38 -13.04
C THR A 256 -22.83 -7.62 -13.87
N PRO A 257 -23.14 -8.78 -13.26
CA PRO A 257 -23.42 -10.00 -14.03
C PRO A 257 -24.69 -9.84 -14.87
N PHE A 258 -24.63 -10.34 -16.10
CA PHE A 258 -25.75 -10.45 -17.02
C PHE A 258 -26.12 -11.92 -17.22
N THR A 259 -27.33 -12.29 -16.81
CA THR A 259 -27.84 -13.67 -16.91
C THR A 259 -28.62 -13.88 -18.20
N ASN A 260 -28.41 -15.04 -18.83
CA ASN A 260 -29.21 -15.47 -19.97
C ASN A 260 -30.63 -15.90 -19.53
N TYR A 261 -31.46 -16.31 -20.50
CA TYR A 261 -32.82 -16.82 -20.26
C TYR A 261 -32.89 -18.08 -19.38
N SER A 262 -31.75 -18.76 -19.16
CA SER A 262 -31.60 -19.94 -18.31
C SER A 262 -31.07 -19.61 -16.91
N ASN A 263 -30.98 -18.32 -16.54
CA ASN A 263 -30.43 -17.81 -15.28
C ASN A 263 -28.93 -18.11 -15.07
N GLU A 264 -28.19 -18.42 -16.13
CA GLU A 264 -26.74 -18.61 -16.07
C GLU A 264 -26.04 -17.30 -16.43
N ILE A 265 -24.94 -16.98 -15.74
CA ILE A 265 -24.12 -15.80 -16.05
C ILE A 265 -23.50 -16.01 -17.43
N SER A 266 -23.81 -15.11 -18.35
CA SER A 266 -23.38 -15.19 -19.76
C SER A 266 -22.43 -14.07 -20.16
N ASP A 267 -22.51 -12.92 -19.48
CA ASP A 267 -21.59 -11.79 -19.67
C ASP A 267 -21.57 -10.88 -18.44
N TYR A 268 -20.77 -9.81 -18.49
CA TYR A 268 -20.74 -8.76 -17.48
C TYR A 268 -20.92 -7.39 -18.13
N LEU A 269 -21.85 -6.60 -17.61
CA LEU A 269 -21.96 -5.19 -17.93
C LEU A 269 -20.84 -4.42 -17.20
N VAL A 270 -20.12 -3.58 -17.93
CA VAL A 270 -19.04 -2.76 -17.40
C VAL A 270 -19.53 -1.34 -17.18
N ALA A 271 -19.43 -0.86 -15.94
CA ALA A 271 -19.64 0.54 -15.58
C ALA A 271 -18.32 1.12 -15.04
N SER A 272 -18.06 2.40 -15.33
CA SER A 272 -16.88 3.10 -14.82
C SER A 272 -17.27 4.41 -14.14
N THR A 273 -16.47 4.83 -13.15
CA THR A 273 -16.56 6.18 -12.58
C THR A 273 -15.99 7.22 -13.55
N SER A 274 -16.03 8.50 -13.14
CA SER A 274 -15.27 9.55 -13.81
C SER A 274 -13.79 9.19 -13.88
N VAL A 275 -13.15 9.56 -14.99
CA VAL A 275 -11.71 9.47 -15.16
C VAL A 275 -11.06 10.58 -14.34
N GLU A 276 -10.24 10.19 -13.38
CA GLU A 276 -9.51 11.07 -12.47
C GLU A 276 -8.08 11.23 -12.97
N ASP A 277 -7.63 12.48 -13.14
CA ASP A 277 -6.23 12.80 -13.39
C ASP A 277 -5.43 12.57 -12.10
N ILE A 278 -4.46 11.65 -12.14
CA ILE A 278 -3.67 11.32 -10.95
C ILE A 278 -2.63 12.40 -10.64
N GLU A 279 -2.36 13.29 -11.60
CA GLU A 279 -1.46 14.43 -11.48
C GLU A 279 -2.22 15.74 -11.19
N ALA A 280 -3.56 15.72 -11.15
CA ALA A 280 -4.37 16.91 -10.87
C ALA A 280 -4.30 17.33 -9.39
N GLY A 281 -4.07 18.63 -9.17
CA GLY A 281 -3.75 19.20 -7.85
C GLY A 281 -2.43 19.97 -7.81
N LYS A 282 -1.81 20.22 -8.98
CA LYS A 282 -0.60 21.04 -9.16
C LYS A 282 -0.74 22.42 -8.50
N VAL A 283 -0.24 22.56 -7.29
CA VAL A 283 0.49 23.79 -6.95
C VAL A 283 1.93 23.49 -7.33
N VAL A 284 2.34 23.91 -8.52
CA VAL A 284 3.75 24.13 -8.79
C VAL A 284 4.15 25.27 -7.86
N LYS A 285 4.87 24.95 -6.78
CA LYS A 285 5.63 25.95 -6.03
C LYS A 285 6.99 26.10 -6.66
#